data_AF-A0A930JYN7-F1
#
_entry.id   AF-A0A930JYN7-F1
#
_cell.length_a   1.000
_cell.length_b   1.000
_cell.length_c   1.000
_cell.angle_alpha   90.00
_cell.angle_beta   90.00
_cell.angle_gamma   90.00
#
_symmetry.space_group_name_H-M   'P 1'
#
loop_
_entity.id
_entity.type
_entity.pdbx_description
1 polymer ?
#
loop_
_entity_poly.entity_id
_entity_poly.type
_entity_poly.pdbx_seq_one_letter_code
_entity_poly.pdbx_strand_id
1 'polypeptide(L)'
;MKPISSVIVFLLLVLSAVCTSIDSYRCAETAIVQDMNQALEKTLAVKREAWITPDTIQNYREHLRIKDLKSRSFVSYALEKNDYSLCSQRYQWQKGQHSFMFQSYADCSFGTIWGLSDQRLALFLTLSAMLWMLFSVVYWHRNGAGRMVFGSMTYLPLEHSFRDVQGKEIPFTPMQHQLMELFMASGDMKLSKITICESLWPKKPDASETLYTLIRRLKPVVSEHCGLTITAEKGGGYRLKHL
;
A
#
# COMPACT_ATOMS: atom_id res chain seq x y z
N MET A 1 -13.91 10.58 -5.56
CA MET A 1 -12.48 10.82 -5.87
C MET A 1 -12.06 9.93 -7.04
N LYS A 2 -11.18 10.39 -7.93
CA LYS A 2 -10.58 9.52 -8.97
C LYS A 2 -9.69 8.47 -8.27
N PRO A 3 -9.64 7.21 -8.74
CA PRO A 3 -8.89 6.15 -8.07
C PRO A 3 -7.39 6.50 -7.96
N ILE A 4 -6.85 7.15 -8.99
CA ILE A 4 -5.46 7.62 -9.04
C ILE A 4 -5.14 8.56 -7.87
N SER A 5 -6.04 9.49 -7.54
CA SER A 5 -5.82 10.44 -6.45
C SER A 5 -5.74 9.75 -5.08
N SER A 6 -6.51 8.68 -4.87
CA SER A 6 -6.47 7.93 -3.62
C SER A 6 -5.16 7.17 -3.45
N VAL A 7 -4.67 6.56 -4.54
CA VAL A 7 -3.38 5.85 -4.56
C VAL A 7 -2.21 6.82 -4.28
N ILE A 8 -2.24 8.03 -4.85
CA ILE A 8 -1.21 9.04 -4.58
C ILE A 8 -1.17 9.40 -3.10
N VAL A 9 -2.32 9.65 -2.46
CA VAL A 9 -2.38 9.99 -1.03
C VAL A 9 -1.84 8.84 -0.17
N PHE A 10 -2.20 7.60 -0.48
CA PHE A 10 -1.66 6.43 0.22
C PHE A 10 -0.14 6.33 0.09
N LEU A 11 0.40 6.45 -1.13
CA LEU A 11 1.84 6.39 -1.39
C LEU A 11 2.59 7.49 -0.64
N LEU A 12 2.06 8.71 -0.61
CA LEU A 12 2.66 9.81 0.15
C LEU A 12 2.72 9.50 1.65
N LEU A 13 1.63 8.97 2.23
CA LEU A 13 1.61 8.60 3.65
C LEU A 13 2.61 7.50 3.99
N VAL A 14 2.74 6.49 3.11
CA VAL A 14 3.72 5.40 3.28
C VAL A 14 5.15 5.94 3.19
N LEU A 15 5.45 6.78 2.20
CA LEU A 15 6.77 7.39 2.06
C LEU A 15 7.13 8.23 3.28
N SER A 16 6.19 9.05 3.78
CA SER A 16 6.39 9.81 5.01
C SER A 16 6.66 8.91 6.21
N ALA A 17 5.90 7.82 6.37
CA ALA A 17 6.10 6.87 7.46
C ALA A 17 7.51 6.25 7.44
N VAL A 18 7.98 5.85 6.24
CA VAL A 18 9.32 5.28 6.07
C VAL A 18 10.40 6.29 6.41
N CYS A 19 10.29 7.53 5.89
CA CYS A 19 11.26 8.59 6.17
C CYS A 19 11.34 8.89 7.66
N THR A 20 10.20 9.05 8.33
CA THR A 20 10.15 9.26 9.79
C THR A 20 10.77 8.09 10.54
N SER A 21 10.50 6.85 10.12
CA SER A 21 11.07 5.68 10.79
C SER A 21 12.58 5.62 10.70
N ILE A 22 13.16 6.00 9.55
CA ILE A 22 14.62 6.06 9.36
C ILE A 22 15.22 7.17 10.23
N ASP A 23 14.57 8.33 10.30
CA ASP A 23 15.03 9.45 11.11
C ASP A 23 15.02 9.11 12.61
N SER A 24 13.91 8.55 13.11
CA SER A 24 13.81 8.03 14.47
C SER A 24 14.88 6.99 14.77
N TYR A 25 15.19 6.09 13.83
CA TYR A 25 16.22 5.07 14.01
C TYR A 25 17.61 5.70 14.16
N ARG A 26 17.96 6.64 13.27
CA ARG A 26 19.23 7.38 13.33
C ARG A 26 19.36 8.21 14.60
N CYS A 27 18.26 8.82 15.05
CA CYS A 27 18.23 9.55 16.32
C CYS A 27 18.49 8.63 17.52
N ALA A 28 17.93 7.42 17.52
CA ALA A 28 18.20 6.43 18.56
C ALA A 28 19.67 5.97 18.56
N GLU A 29 20.23 5.75 17.36
CA GLU A 29 21.64 5.39 17.19
C GLU A 29 22.58 6.49 17.74
N THR A 30 22.32 7.76 17.40
CA THR A 30 23.12 8.88 17.91
C THR A 30 22.97 9.07 19.42
N ALA A 31 21.77 8.87 19.96
CA ALA A 31 21.52 8.92 21.41
C ALA A 31 22.28 7.80 22.16
N ILE A 32 22.33 6.59 21.60
CA ILE A 32 23.13 5.47 22.13
C ILE A 32 24.61 5.85 22.16
N VAL A 33 25.16 6.34 21.05
CA VAL A 33 26.57 6.75 20.97
C VAL A 33 26.88 7.88 21.96
N GLN A 34 25.96 8.83 22.14
CA GLN A 34 26.11 9.92 23.09
C GLN A 34 26.09 9.43 24.55
N ASP A 35 25.22 8.48 24.91
CA ASP A 35 25.20 7.86 26.23
C ASP A 35 26.50 7.11 26.53
N MET A 36 27.02 6.37 25.54
CA MET A 36 28.32 5.70 25.63
C MET A 36 29.47 6.70 25.82
N ASN A 37 29.50 7.79 25.06
CA ASN A 37 30.51 8.85 25.21
C ASN A 37 30.47 9.45 26.63
N GLN A 38 29.28 9.78 27.12
CA GLN A 38 29.11 10.36 28.46
C GLN A 38 29.53 9.38 29.56
N ALA A 39 29.17 8.11 29.45
CA ALA A 39 29.55 7.09 30.42
C ALA A 39 31.07 6.84 30.42
N LEU A 40 31.68 6.84 29.24
CA LEU A 40 33.13 6.68 29.09
C LEU A 40 33.88 7.87 29.72
N GLU A 41 33.46 9.10 29.44
CA GLU A 41 34.05 10.31 30.00
C GLU A 41 34.02 10.31 31.54
N LYS A 42 32.85 10.00 32.13
CA LYS A 42 32.72 9.92 33.60
C LYS A 42 33.61 8.85 34.22
N THR A 43 33.71 7.69 33.56
CA THR A 43 34.55 6.59 34.04
C THR A 43 36.02 6.96 34.01
N LEU A 44 36.46 7.59 32.93
CA LEU A 44 37.86 7.99 32.74
C LEU A 44 38.27 9.18 33.62
N ALA A 45 37.33 10.05 33.99
CA ALA A 45 37.56 11.13 34.94
C ALA A 45 37.92 10.63 36.36
N VAL A 46 37.35 9.49 36.78
CA VAL A 46 37.59 8.89 38.10
C VAL A 46 38.76 7.89 38.07
N LYS A 47 39.11 7.36 36.88
CA LYS A 47 40.14 6.34 36.69
C LYS A 47 41.52 6.84 37.10
N ARG A 48 42.20 6.09 37.99
CA ARG A 48 43.56 6.39 38.47
C ARG A 48 44.63 5.55 37.81
N GLU A 49 44.31 4.36 37.31
CA GLU A 49 45.31 3.43 36.76
C GLU A 49 45.45 3.56 35.24
N ALA A 50 46.60 3.18 34.69
CA ALA A 50 46.84 3.25 33.24
C ALA A 50 46.18 2.08 32.49
N TRP A 51 46.14 0.88 33.07
CA TRP A 51 45.48 -0.30 32.48
C TRP A 51 43.96 -0.34 32.76
N ILE A 52 43.24 -1.23 32.07
CA ILE A 52 41.80 -1.46 32.27
C ILE A 52 41.63 -2.47 33.40
N THR A 53 40.96 -2.08 34.49
CA THR A 53 40.60 -2.98 35.60
C THR A 53 39.15 -3.44 35.52
N PRO A 54 38.78 -4.58 36.16
CA PRO A 54 37.39 -5.00 36.29
C PRO A 54 36.48 -3.91 36.87
N ASP A 55 36.99 -3.15 37.85
CA ASP A 55 36.26 -2.03 38.45
C ASP A 55 35.99 -0.90 37.45
N THR A 56 36.89 -0.66 36.49
CA THR A 56 36.68 0.32 35.41
C THR A 56 35.51 -0.09 34.52
N ILE A 57 35.40 -1.38 34.19
CA ILE A 57 34.31 -1.91 33.35
C ILE A 57 32.97 -1.82 34.11
N GLN A 58 32.96 -2.18 35.39
CA GLN A 58 31.78 -2.10 36.23
C GLN A 58 31.28 -0.65 36.38
N ASN A 59 32.20 0.26 36.68
CA ASN A 59 31.92 1.69 36.83
C ASN A 59 31.35 2.31 35.53
N TYR A 60 31.88 1.92 34.36
CA TYR A 60 31.30 2.30 33.07
C TYR A 60 29.86 1.82 32.89
N ARG A 61 29.58 0.56 33.20
CA ARG A 61 28.22 0.00 33.09
C ARG A 61 27.22 0.66 34.04
N GLU A 62 27.69 1.14 35.19
CA GLU A 62 26.85 1.90 36.12
C GLU A 62 26.45 3.26 35.55
N HIS A 63 27.38 3.93 34.86
CA HIS A 63 27.16 5.25 34.26
C HIS A 63 26.29 5.27 33.00
N LEU A 64 26.07 4.13 32.34
CA LEU A 64 25.15 4.01 31.22
C LEU A 64 23.71 4.24 31.66
N ARG A 65 22.97 5.09 30.93
CA ARG A 65 21.56 5.37 31.19
C ARG A 65 20.66 4.30 30.59
N ILE A 66 21.03 3.79 29.42
CA ILE A 66 20.23 2.77 28.72
C ILE A 66 20.52 1.39 29.34
N LYS A 67 19.47 0.74 29.87
CA LYS A 67 19.59 -0.54 30.58
C LYS A 67 20.10 -1.67 29.68
N ASP A 68 19.62 -1.74 28.44
CA ASP A 68 19.99 -2.80 27.50
C ASP A 68 21.48 -2.75 27.10
N LEU A 69 22.08 -1.57 27.17
CA LEU A 69 23.51 -1.37 26.92
C LEU A 69 24.39 -1.93 28.05
N LYS A 70 23.89 -2.03 29.29
CA LYS A 70 24.70 -2.46 30.44
C LYS A 70 25.23 -3.89 30.30
N SER A 71 24.44 -4.80 29.74
CA SER A 71 24.84 -6.20 29.54
C SER A 71 25.68 -6.43 28.28
N ARG A 72 25.62 -5.52 27.30
CA ARG A 72 26.18 -5.71 25.95
C ARG A 72 27.35 -4.79 25.62
N SER A 73 27.71 -3.92 26.55
CA SER A 73 28.80 -2.97 26.37
C SER A 73 30.06 -3.38 27.13
N PHE A 74 31.19 -3.02 26.54
CA PHE A 74 32.52 -3.19 27.11
C PHE A 74 33.43 -2.03 26.68
N VAL A 75 34.46 -1.78 27.49
CA VAL A 75 35.47 -0.75 27.23
C VAL A 75 36.76 -1.44 26.84
N SER A 76 37.39 -0.96 25.77
CA SER A 76 38.68 -1.47 25.30
C SER A 76 39.61 -0.31 24.91
N TYR A 77 40.86 -0.63 24.61
CA TYR A 77 41.73 0.28 23.88
C TYR A 77 41.17 0.49 22.48
N ALA A 78 41.32 1.69 21.92
CA ALA A 78 40.80 2.00 20.59
C ALA A 78 41.43 1.05 19.55
N LEU A 79 40.64 0.06 19.13
CA LEU A 79 40.99 -0.89 18.07
C LEU A 79 40.55 -0.32 16.72
N GLU A 80 41.07 -0.90 15.63
CA GLU A 80 40.55 -0.62 14.30
C GLU A 80 39.03 -0.85 14.23
N LYS A 81 38.35 0.00 13.46
CA LYS A 81 36.90 0.05 13.40
C LYS A 81 36.39 -1.26 12.79
N ASN A 82 35.69 -2.07 13.58
CA ASN A 82 34.87 -3.16 13.06
C ASN A 82 33.51 -2.63 12.64
N ASP A 83 33.07 -2.92 11.42
CA ASP A 83 31.81 -2.43 10.85
C ASP A 83 30.55 -3.00 11.54
N TYR A 84 30.69 -4.04 12.37
CA TYR A 84 29.57 -4.75 12.97
C TYR A 84 29.19 -4.29 14.38
N SER A 85 29.99 -3.44 15.03
CA SER A 85 29.80 -3.01 16.42
C SER A 85 29.63 -1.50 16.53
N LEU A 86 28.66 -1.03 17.32
CA LEU A 86 28.50 0.38 17.65
C LEU A 86 29.66 0.82 18.54
N CYS A 87 30.34 1.90 18.15
CA CYS A 87 31.51 2.40 18.86
C CYS A 87 31.34 3.86 19.27
N SER A 88 31.77 4.18 20.50
CA SER A 88 31.87 5.56 20.96
C SER A 88 32.97 6.32 20.23
N GLN A 89 33.02 7.64 20.40
CA GLN A 89 34.16 8.43 19.96
C GLN A 89 35.43 8.00 20.72
N ARG A 90 36.58 8.16 20.07
CA ARG A 90 37.88 7.84 20.68
C ARG A 90 38.22 8.91 21.71
N TYR A 91 38.46 8.50 22.94
CA TYR A 91 38.80 9.39 24.04
C TYR A 91 40.28 9.27 24.37
N GLN A 92 41.03 10.37 24.27
CA GLN A 92 42.44 10.39 24.66
C GLN A 92 42.56 10.66 26.14
N TRP A 93 43.03 9.66 26.89
CA TRP A 93 43.32 9.81 28.30
C TRP A 93 44.83 9.97 28.50
N GLN A 94 45.24 11.00 29.22
CA GLN A 94 46.63 11.30 29.52
C GLN A 94 46.86 11.32 31.02
N LYS A 95 47.88 10.56 31.46
CA LYS A 95 48.40 10.63 32.83
C LYS A 95 49.92 10.59 32.79
N GLY A 96 50.55 11.73 33.08
CA GLY A 96 52.00 11.89 32.92
C GLY A 96 52.42 11.84 31.44
N GLN A 97 53.45 11.05 31.11
CA GLN A 97 53.95 10.89 29.73
C GLN A 97 53.20 9.86 28.88
N HIS A 98 52.26 9.10 29.45
CA HIS A 98 51.53 8.07 28.72
C HIS A 98 50.16 8.57 28.28
N SER A 99 49.93 8.56 26.96
CA SER A 99 48.61 8.80 26.36
C SER A 99 48.03 7.51 25.81
N PHE A 100 46.86 7.12 26.28
CA PHE A 100 46.12 5.95 25.78
C PHE A 100 44.81 6.41 25.15
N MET A 101 44.45 5.82 24.01
CA MET A 101 43.15 6.02 23.38
C MET A 101 42.19 4.95 23.87
N PHE A 102 41.12 5.35 24.54
CA PHE A 102 40.05 4.48 24.99
C PHE A 102 38.84 4.59 24.06
N GLN A 103 38.16 3.46 23.84
CA GLN A 103 36.93 3.39 23.07
C GLN A 103 35.98 2.37 23.71
N SER A 104 34.70 2.69 23.76
CA SER A 104 33.66 1.77 24.21
C SER A 104 32.90 1.19 23.03
N TYR A 105 32.53 -0.08 23.15
CA TYR A 105 31.85 -0.86 22.12
C TYR A 105 30.56 -1.44 22.68
N ALA A 106 29.56 -1.56 21.81
CA ALA A 106 28.29 -2.18 22.13
C ALA A 106 27.83 -3.11 21.00
N ASP A 107 27.58 -4.37 21.32
CA ASP A 107 27.00 -5.35 20.40
C ASP A 107 25.48 -5.19 20.38
N CYS A 108 25.01 -4.15 19.69
CA CYS A 108 23.59 -3.91 19.49
C CYS A 108 23.15 -4.43 18.12
N SER A 109 22.19 -5.36 18.11
CA SER A 109 21.54 -5.78 16.88
C SER A 109 20.60 -4.68 16.36
N PHE A 110 20.33 -4.69 15.05
CA PHE A 110 19.36 -3.78 14.40
C PHE A 110 18.02 -3.73 15.16
N GLY A 111 17.49 -4.90 15.54
CA GLY A 111 16.22 -4.97 16.28
C GLY A 111 16.26 -4.31 17.66
N THR A 112 17.42 -4.27 18.31
CA THR A 112 17.58 -3.61 19.62
C THR A 112 17.55 -2.09 19.44
N ILE A 113 18.27 -1.57 18.44
CA ILE A 113 18.28 -0.13 18.13
C ILE A 113 16.89 0.33 17.66
N TRP A 114 16.24 -0.50 16.84
CA TRP A 114 14.87 -0.28 16.39
C TRP A 114 13.87 -0.24 17.56
N GLY A 115 14.00 -1.13 18.54
CA GLY A 115 13.15 -1.15 19.74
C GLY A 115 13.40 0.01 20.70
N LEU A 116 14.63 0.56 20.74
CA LEU A 116 14.98 1.75 21.50
C LEU A 116 14.53 3.05 20.79
N SER A 117 14.17 2.97 19.51
CA SER A 117 13.77 4.11 18.70
C SER A 117 12.31 4.51 18.93
N ASP A 118 12.04 5.82 18.97
CA ASP A 118 10.67 6.32 19.07
C ASP A 118 9.95 6.25 17.71
N GLN A 119 9.19 5.17 17.52
CA GLN A 119 8.45 4.90 16.29
C GLN A 119 6.99 5.32 16.35
N ARG A 120 6.55 6.05 17.38
CA ARG A 120 5.15 6.44 17.54
C ARG A 120 4.60 7.22 16.34
N LEU A 121 5.40 8.13 15.80
CA LEU A 121 4.99 8.96 14.66
C LEU A 121 4.92 8.13 13.37
N ALA A 122 5.91 7.26 13.13
CA ALA A 122 5.90 6.33 12.00
C ALA A 122 4.67 5.39 12.08
N LEU A 123 4.36 4.85 13.27
CA LEU A 123 3.17 4.02 13.51
C LEU A 123 1.86 4.78 13.27
N PHE A 124 1.78 6.04 13.68
CA PHE A 124 0.60 6.86 13.42
C PHE A 124 0.37 7.07 11.92
N LEU A 125 1.44 7.34 11.17
CA LEU A 125 1.39 7.50 9.72
C LEU A 125 1.00 6.20 9.01
N THR A 126 1.55 5.05 9.42
CA THR A 126 1.17 3.75 8.83
C THR A 126 -0.27 3.39 9.11
N LEU A 127 -0.78 3.60 10.34
CA LEU A 127 -2.19 3.38 10.68
C LEU A 127 -3.10 4.30 9.87
N SER A 128 -2.74 5.57 9.72
CA SER A 128 -3.49 6.53 8.89
C SER A 128 -3.53 6.08 7.43
N ALA A 129 -2.40 5.58 6.89
CA ALA A 129 -2.33 5.04 5.53
C ALA A 129 -3.22 3.80 5.34
N MET A 130 -3.23 2.88 6.31
CA MET A 130 -4.08 1.69 6.28
C MET A 130 -5.57 2.04 6.35
N LEU A 131 -5.95 2.95 7.25
CA LEU A 131 -7.32 3.46 7.35
C LEU A 131 -7.76 4.13 6.05
N TRP A 132 -6.88 4.92 5.43
CA TRP A 132 -7.16 5.54 4.14
C TRP A 132 -7.40 4.52 3.03
N MET A 133 -6.58 3.48 2.95
CA MET A 133 -6.76 2.39 1.99
C MET A 133 -8.07 1.65 2.21
N LEU A 134 -8.37 1.28 3.46
CA LEU A 134 -9.64 0.63 3.82
C LEU A 134 -10.83 1.49 3.41
N PHE A 135 -10.81 2.78 3.75
CA PHE A 135 -11.86 3.72 3.37
C PHE A 135 -12.01 3.81 1.85
N SER A 136 -10.90 3.93 1.12
CA SER A 136 -10.91 4.01 -0.34
C SER A 136 -11.48 2.74 -0.99
N VAL A 137 -11.09 1.56 -0.49
CA VAL A 137 -11.57 0.27 -1.01
C VAL A 137 -13.06 0.10 -0.71
N VAL A 138 -13.50 0.39 0.51
CA VAL A 138 -14.92 0.32 0.89
C VAL A 138 -15.74 1.33 0.10
N TYR A 139 -15.25 2.55 -0.07
CA TYR A 139 -15.91 3.58 -0.90
C TYR A 139 -16.03 3.10 -2.35
N TRP A 140 -14.94 2.56 -2.92
CA TRP A 140 -14.96 2.01 -4.27
C TRP A 140 -15.89 0.82 -4.41
N HIS A 141 -15.93 -0.08 -3.42
CA HIS A 141 -16.82 -1.23 -3.44
C HIS A 141 -18.29 -0.79 -3.34
N ARG A 142 -18.62 0.18 -2.48
CA ARG A 142 -20.00 0.68 -2.33
C ARG A 142 -20.49 1.49 -3.53
N ASN A 143 -19.64 2.34 -4.12
CA ASN A 143 -20.01 3.15 -5.29
C ASN A 143 -19.75 2.44 -6.64
N GLY A 144 -18.90 1.43 -6.65
CA GLY A 144 -18.51 0.65 -7.83
C GLY A 144 -19.31 -0.63 -8.02
N ALA A 145 -20.03 -1.11 -7.00
CA ALA A 145 -20.86 -2.33 -7.06
C ALA A 145 -22.00 -2.28 -8.11
N GLY A 146 -22.24 -1.14 -8.76
CA GLY A 146 -23.12 -1.08 -9.92
C GLY A 146 -22.39 -1.20 -11.27
N ARG A 147 -21.11 -0.83 -11.41
CA ARG A 147 -20.51 -0.65 -12.73
C ARG A 147 -20.11 -1.99 -13.34
N MET A 148 -21.01 -2.58 -14.13
CA MET A 148 -20.66 -3.70 -15.01
C MET A 148 -19.96 -3.13 -16.24
N VAL A 149 -18.64 -3.32 -16.30
CA VAL A 149 -17.83 -2.98 -17.47
C VAL A 149 -17.81 -4.19 -18.39
N PHE A 150 -18.42 -4.08 -19.56
CA PHE A 150 -18.45 -5.14 -20.56
C PHE A 150 -17.97 -4.59 -21.91
N GLY A 151 -16.78 -5.02 -22.35
CA GLY A 151 -16.12 -4.43 -23.51
C GLY A 151 -15.78 -2.95 -23.28
N SER A 152 -16.16 -2.10 -24.24
CA SER A 152 -15.98 -0.64 -24.15
C SER A 152 -17.16 0.06 -23.46
N MET A 153 -18.12 -0.70 -22.93
CA MET A 153 -19.36 -0.20 -22.34
C MET A 153 -19.35 -0.32 -20.82
N THR A 154 -19.77 0.74 -20.12
CA THR A 154 -20.06 0.72 -18.69
C THR A 154 -21.57 0.80 -18.49
N TYR A 155 -22.15 -0.26 -17.93
CA TYR A 155 -23.55 -0.26 -17.50
C TYR A 155 -23.66 0.20 -16.05
N LEU A 156 -24.49 1.23 -15.80
CA LEU A 156 -24.90 1.64 -14.46
C LEU A 156 -26.34 1.13 -14.19
N PRO A 157 -26.52 0.05 -13.41
CA PRO A 157 -27.83 -0.49 -13.05
C PRO A 157 -28.63 0.42 -12.12
N LEU A 158 -27.97 1.37 -11.44
CA LEU A 158 -28.63 2.40 -10.62
C LEU A 158 -29.28 3.50 -11.45
N GLU A 159 -28.72 3.84 -12.61
CA GLU A 159 -29.22 4.91 -13.49
C GLU A 159 -29.95 4.35 -14.72
N HIS A 160 -30.02 3.02 -14.87
CA HIS A 160 -30.45 2.37 -16.11
C HIS A 160 -29.80 3.03 -17.33
N SER A 161 -28.51 3.37 -17.26
CA SER A 161 -27.83 4.14 -18.31
C SER A 161 -26.58 3.41 -18.79
N PHE A 162 -26.40 3.45 -20.10
CA PHE A 162 -25.34 2.81 -20.83
C PHE A 162 -24.36 3.87 -21.31
N ARG A 163 -23.11 3.79 -20.85
CA ARG A 163 -22.07 4.77 -21.19
C ARG A 163 -20.93 4.11 -21.95
N ASP A 164 -20.41 4.80 -22.95
CA ASP A 164 -19.18 4.43 -23.66
C ASP A 164 -17.92 4.71 -22.78
N VAL A 165 -16.74 4.23 -23.17
CA VAL A 165 -15.43 4.44 -22.51
C VAL A 165 -15.15 5.93 -22.28
N GLN A 166 -15.67 6.78 -23.17
CA GLN A 166 -15.55 8.23 -23.09
C GLN A 166 -16.53 8.89 -22.09
N GLY A 167 -17.39 8.10 -21.43
CA GLY A 167 -18.37 8.57 -20.46
C GLY A 167 -19.63 9.20 -21.06
N LYS A 168 -19.75 9.20 -22.40
CA LYS A 168 -20.93 9.67 -23.13
C LYS A 168 -22.05 8.62 -23.07
N GLU A 169 -23.27 9.07 -22.85
CA GLU A 169 -24.46 8.22 -22.88
C GLU A 169 -24.70 7.72 -24.31
N ILE A 170 -24.88 6.40 -24.45
CA ILE A 170 -25.11 5.79 -25.76
C ILE A 170 -26.57 6.05 -26.13
N PRO A 171 -26.86 6.69 -27.28
CA PRO A 171 -28.22 7.05 -27.67
C PRO A 171 -28.98 5.81 -28.15
N PHE A 172 -29.42 4.97 -27.22
CA PHE A 172 -30.32 3.86 -27.50
C PHE A 172 -31.76 4.35 -27.60
N THR A 173 -32.51 3.77 -28.54
CA THR A 173 -33.97 3.86 -28.48
C THR A 173 -34.49 3.05 -27.29
N PRO A 174 -35.67 3.39 -26.72
CA PRO A 174 -36.19 2.70 -25.53
C PRO A 174 -36.24 1.16 -25.67
N MET A 175 -36.58 0.64 -26.86
CA MET A 175 -36.61 -0.80 -27.11
C MET A 175 -35.22 -1.44 -27.23
N GLN A 176 -34.22 -0.71 -27.73
CA GLN A 176 -32.83 -1.18 -27.75
C GLN A 176 -32.25 -1.24 -26.34
N HIS A 177 -32.61 -0.25 -25.52
CA HIS A 177 -32.20 -0.18 -24.13
C HIS A 177 -32.70 -1.37 -23.32
N GLN A 178 -34.00 -1.66 -23.41
CA GLN A 178 -34.63 -2.80 -22.76
C GLN A 178 -34.03 -4.13 -23.24
N LEU A 179 -33.74 -4.27 -24.53
CA LEU A 179 -33.06 -5.46 -25.06
C LEU A 179 -31.65 -5.61 -24.48
N MET A 180 -30.90 -4.51 -24.32
CA MET A 180 -29.56 -4.54 -23.73
C MET A 180 -29.58 -4.86 -22.23
N GLU A 181 -30.56 -4.35 -21.49
CA GLU A 181 -30.77 -4.71 -20.09
C GLU A 181 -31.05 -6.20 -19.93
N LEU A 182 -31.86 -6.78 -20.82
CA LEU A 182 -32.11 -8.23 -20.83
C LEU A 182 -30.83 -9.04 -21.10
N PHE A 183 -29.95 -8.55 -21.97
CA PHE A 183 -28.66 -9.20 -22.21
C PHE A 183 -27.75 -9.10 -20.98
N MET A 184 -27.76 -7.99 -20.25
CA MET A 184 -26.98 -7.82 -19.02
C MET A 184 -27.56 -8.62 -17.84
N ALA A 185 -28.87 -8.84 -17.81
CA ALA A 185 -29.54 -9.67 -16.81
C ALA A 185 -29.28 -11.16 -17.02
N SER A 186 -28.98 -11.61 -18.24
CA SER A 186 -28.60 -13.00 -18.50
C SER A 186 -27.09 -13.20 -18.32
N GLY A 187 -26.70 -13.96 -17.29
CA GLY A 187 -25.27 -14.13 -16.93
C GLY A 187 -24.36 -14.72 -18.02
N ASP A 188 -24.94 -15.34 -19.04
CA ASP A 188 -24.25 -15.94 -20.18
C ASP A 188 -24.24 -15.04 -21.45
N MET A 189 -24.81 -13.83 -21.37
CA MET A 189 -25.01 -12.90 -22.49
C MET A 189 -25.74 -13.54 -23.69
N LYS A 190 -26.51 -14.60 -23.41
CA LYS A 190 -27.31 -15.39 -24.34
C LYS A 190 -28.76 -15.14 -24.04
N LEU A 191 -29.52 -14.91 -25.10
CA LEU A 191 -30.97 -14.79 -25.02
C LEU A 191 -31.62 -15.62 -26.12
N SER A 192 -32.62 -16.41 -25.75
CA SER A 192 -33.44 -17.14 -26.72
C SER A 192 -34.42 -16.17 -27.39
N LYS A 193 -34.71 -16.38 -28.67
CA LYS A 193 -35.72 -15.58 -29.40
C LYS A 193 -37.07 -15.55 -28.69
N ILE A 194 -37.49 -16.67 -28.11
CA ILE A 194 -38.78 -16.80 -27.38
C ILE A 194 -38.78 -15.87 -26.17
N THR A 195 -37.74 -15.95 -25.32
CA THR A 195 -37.59 -15.11 -24.12
C THR A 195 -37.57 -13.62 -24.47
N ILE A 196 -36.88 -13.25 -25.56
CA ILE A 196 -36.82 -11.86 -26.01
C ILE A 196 -38.22 -11.39 -26.47
N CYS A 197 -38.89 -12.17 -27.32
CA CYS A 197 -40.21 -11.82 -27.84
C CYS A 197 -41.26 -11.69 -26.73
N GLU A 198 -41.28 -12.60 -25.76
CA GLU A 198 -42.21 -12.56 -24.62
C GLU A 198 -41.96 -11.34 -23.71
N SER A 199 -40.69 -10.98 -23.48
CA SER A 199 -40.32 -9.84 -22.63
C SER A 199 -40.58 -8.46 -23.28
N LEU A 200 -40.35 -8.32 -24.59
CA LEU A 200 -40.46 -7.04 -25.31
C LEU A 200 -41.85 -6.85 -25.96
N TRP A 201 -42.52 -7.92 -26.36
CA TRP A 201 -43.83 -7.88 -27.04
C TRP A 201 -44.81 -8.94 -26.51
N PRO A 202 -45.23 -8.88 -25.22
CA PRO A 202 -46.11 -9.89 -24.62
C PRO A 202 -47.49 -10.01 -25.28
N LYS A 203 -47.91 -9.01 -26.05
CA LYS A 203 -49.23 -8.95 -26.72
C LYS A 203 -49.20 -9.40 -28.18
N LYS A 204 -48.05 -9.79 -28.75
CA LYS A 204 -47.92 -10.14 -30.17
C LYS A 204 -47.55 -11.63 -30.33
N PRO A 205 -48.40 -12.45 -30.97
CA PRO A 205 -48.19 -13.90 -31.05
C PRO A 205 -46.99 -14.30 -31.93
N ASP A 206 -46.56 -13.44 -32.85
CA ASP A 206 -45.29 -13.60 -33.57
C ASP A 206 -44.59 -12.25 -33.79
N ALA A 207 -43.61 -11.95 -32.93
CA ALA A 207 -42.77 -10.75 -33.01
C ALA A 207 -41.41 -10.99 -33.70
N SER A 208 -41.23 -12.14 -34.36
CA SER A 208 -39.97 -12.58 -34.96
C SER A 208 -39.34 -11.57 -35.93
N GLU A 209 -40.13 -11.06 -36.87
CA GLU A 209 -39.68 -10.06 -37.85
C GLU A 209 -39.32 -8.73 -37.19
N THR A 210 -40.12 -8.33 -36.20
CA THR A 210 -39.88 -7.09 -35.43
C THR A 210 -38.58 -7.21 -34.64
N LEU A 211 -38.32 -8.36 -34.01
CA LEU A 211 -37.05 -8.62 -33.34
C LEU A 211 -35.86 -8.59 -34.31
N TYR A 212 -35.99 -9.20 -35.49
CA TYR A 212 -34.94 -9.19 -36.50
C TYR A 212 -34.59 -7.76 -36.94
N THR A 213 -35.61 -6.90 -37.15
CA THR A 213 -35.39 -5.48 -37.48
C THR A 213 -34.73 -4.70 -36.35
N LEU A 214 -35.11 -4.96 -35.09
CA LEU A 214 -34.51 -4.32 -33.92
C LEU A 214 -33.03 -4.70 -33.78
N ILE A 215 -32.71 -5.99 -33.93
CA ILE A 215 -31.33 -6.50 -33.87
C ILE A 215 -30.50 -5.96 -35.03
N ARG A 216 -31.06 -5.89 -36.24
CA ARG A 216 -30.38 -5.30 -37.40
C ARG A 216 -30.00 -3.83 -37.17
N ARG A 217 -30.86 -3.06 -36.50
CA ARG A 217 -30.60 -1.64 -36.14
C ARG A 217 -29.69 -1.49 -34.92
N LEU A 218 -29.71 -2.46 -34.00
CA LEU A 218 -28.86 -2.45 -32.80
C LEU A 218 -27.40 -2.81 -33.09
N LYS A 219 -27.16 -3.74 -34.02
CA LYS A 219 -25.81 -4.17 -34.44
C LYS A 219 -24.83 -3.03 -34.73
N PRO A 220 -25.14 -2.03 -35.58
CA PRO A 220 -24.21 -0.94 -35.87
C PRO A 220 -23.92 -0.08 -34.62
N VAL A 221 -24.94 0.26 -33.83
CA VAL A 221 -24.79 1.07 -32.61
C VAL A 221 -23.90 0.38 -31.57
N VAL A 222 -24.09 -0.92 -31.40
CA VAL A 222 -23.32 -1.73 -30.44
C VAL A 222 -21.88 -1.97 -30.94
N SER A 223 -21.70 -2.16 -32.25
CA SER A 223 -20.36 -2.28 -32.84
C SER A 223 -19.57 -0.98 -32.75
N GLU A 224 -20.22 0.16 -32.97
CA GLU A 224 -19.58 1.49 -33.01
C GLU A 224 -19.27 2.02 -31.60
N HIS A 225 -20.21 1.89 -30.66
CA HIS A 225 -20.08 2.50 -29.33
C HIS A 225 -19.68 1.53 -28.21
N CYS A 226 -19.84 0.22 -28.41
CA CYS A 226 -19.56 -0.76 -27.34
C CYS A 226 -18.37 -1.69 -27.68
N GLY A 227 -17.91 -1.73 -28.94
CA GLY A 227 -16.90 -2.70 -29.37
C GLY A 227 -17.42 -4.15 -29.26
N LEU A 228 -18.73 -4.36 -29.41
CA LEU A 228 -19.36 -5.68 -29.28
C LEU A 228 -20.07 -6.07 -30.58
N THR A 229 -20.18 -7.37 -30.84
CA THR A 229 -20.96 -7.91 -31.96
C THR A 229 -22.06 -8.84 -31.46
N ILE A 230 -23.26 -8.66 -31.99
CA ILE A 230 -24.39 -9.57 -31.76
C ILE A 230 -24.33 -10.69 -32.79
N THR A 231 -24.03 -11.90 -32.33
CA THR A 231 -24.00 -13.13 -33.15
C THR A 231 -25.28 -13.94 -32.97
N ALA A 232 -25.83 -14.48 -34.06
CA ALA A 232 -26.94 -15.43 -34.00
C ALA A 232 -26.38 -16.85 -33.88
N GLU A 233 -26.89 -17.64 -32.93
CA GLU A 233 -26.44 -19.02 -32.71
C GLU A 233 -27.33 -20.04 -33.43
N LYS A 234 -26.74 -21.19 -33.80
CA LYS A 234 -27.47 -22.34 -34.33
C LYS A 234 -28.42 -22.84 -33.23
N GLY A 235 -29.72 -22.54 -33.38
CA GLY A 235 -30.73 -22.74 -32.33
C GLY A 235 -31.67 -21.54 -32.14
N GLY A 236 -31.46 -20.43 -32.87
CA GLY A 236 -32.39 -19.30 -32.89
C GLY A 236 -32.23 -18.34 -31.70
N GLY A 237 -31.12 -18.40 -30.98
CA GLY A 237 -30.75 -17.44 -29.94
C GLY A 237 -29.78 -16.37 -30.45
N TYR A 238 -29.64 -15.30 -29.67
CA TYR A 238 -28.66 -14.25 -29.89
C TYR A 238 -27.66 -14.21 -28.74
N ARG A 239 -26.40 -13.97 -29.06
CA ARG A 239 -25.32 -13.82 -28.07
C ARG A 239 -24.52 -12.55 -28.34
N LEU A 240 -24.26 -11.78 -27.28
CA LEU A 240 -23.33 -10.65 -27.32
C LEU A 240 -21.90 -11.17 -27.14
N LYS A 241 -21.01 -10.85 -28.08
CA LYS A 241 -19.59 -11.21 -28.03
C LYS A 241 -18.73 -9.96 -28.16
N HIS A 242 -17.53 -10.01 -27.58
CA HIS A 242 -16.50 -9.00 -27.85
C HIS A 242 -16.05 -9.08 -29.32
N LEU A 243 -15.82 -7.91 -29.95
CA LEU A 243 -15.21 -7.83 -31.29
C LEU A 243 -13.79 -8.37 -31.32
#